data_AF-A0A3B0U6R4-F1
#
_entry.id   AF-A0A3B0U6R4-F1
#
_cell.length_a   1.000
_cell.length_b   1.000
_cell.length_c   1.000
_cell.angle_alpha   90.00
_cell.angle_beta   90.00
_cell.angle_gamma   90.00
#
_symmetry.space_group_name_H-M   'P 1'
#
loop_
_entity.id
_entity.type
_entity.pdbx_description
1 polymer ?
#
loop_
_entity_poly.entity_id
_entity_poly.type
_entity_poly.pdbx_seq_one_letter_code
_entity_poly.pdbx_strand_id
1 'polypeptide(L)'
;MEVKKRLSTKEKSLAINFDTTIYGSFAEIGAGQEVAANFFKAGGASGTIAKTMSAYDMAYSDAIYGKIGRYVCEDRLQAMLDKEMD
;
A
#
# COMPACT_ATOMS: atom_id res chain seq x y z
N MET A 1 31.42 5.60 17.35
CA MET A 1 30.14 4.91 17.13
C MET A 1 29.44 5.63 15.99
N GLU A 2 29.17 4.95 14.89
CA GLU A 2 28.50 5.56 13.74
C GLU A 2 27.01 5.71 14.05
N VAL A 3 26.52 6.94 14.08
CA VAL A 3 25.09 7.21 14.30
C VAL A 3 24.37 6.88 12.99
N LYS A 4 23.67 5.74 12.93
CA LYS A 4 22.77 5.44 11.80
C LYS A 4 21.75 6.57 11.67
N LYS A 5 21.87 7.37 10.62
CA LYS A 5 20.90 8.42 10.29
C LYS A 5 19.51 7.78 10.16
N ARG A 6 18.54 8.24 10.97
CA ARG A 6 17.14 7.83 10.86
C ARG A 6 16.51 8.57 9.69
N LEU A 7 16.15 7.84 8.64
CA LEU A 7 15.48 8.40 7.48
C LEU A 7 14.07 8.90 7.85
N SER A 8 13.70 10.07 7.32
CA SER A 8 12.32 10.57 7.30
C SER A 8 11.42 9.70 6.43
N THR A 9 10.09 9.81 6.57
CA THR A 9 9.13 9.08 5.72
C THR A 9 9.32 9.38 4.24
N LYS A 10 9.62 10.64 3.90
CA LYS A 10 9.92 11.05 2.53
C LYS A 10 11.19 10.37 2.00
N GLU A 11 12.28 10.37 2.78
CA GLU A 11 13.53 9.71 2.38
C GLU A 11 13.35 8.19 2.22
N LYS A 12 12.58 7.55 3.10
CA LYS A 12 12.24 6.11 2.97
C LYS A 12 11.45 5.81 1.71
N SER A 13 10.40 6.59 1.46
CA SER A 13 9.53 6.40 0.30
C SER A 13 10.29 6.64 -1.01
N LEU A 14 11.16 7.67 -1.03
CA LEU A 14 12.02 7.97 -2.17
C LEU A 14 13.04 6.85 -2.42
N ALA A 15 13.63 6.28 -1.37
CA ALA A 15 14.55 5.17 -1.50
C ALA A 15 13.88 3.94 -2.12
N ILE A 16 12.64 3.63 -1.73
CA ILE A 16 11.87 2.53 -2.33
C ILE A 16 11.48 2.85 -3.77
N ASN A 17 11.07 4.09 -4.06
CA ASN A 17 10.72 4.53 -5.42
C ASN A 17 11.83 4.36 -6.46
N PHE A 18 13.10 4.39 -6.02
CA PHE A 18 14.26 4.16 -6.88
C PHE A 18 14.78 2.72 -6.85
N ASP A 19 14.22 1.86 -6.02
CA ASP A 19 14.56 0.45 -6.02
C ASP A 19 13.81 -0.26 -7.16
N THR A 20 14.56 -0.55 -8.22
CA THR A 20 14.04 -1.24 -9.41
C THR A 20 13.56 -2.67 -9.15
N THR A 21 13.82 -3.24 -7.97
CA THR A 21 13.34 -4.57 -7.58
C THR A 21 11.93 -4.52 -6.99
N ILE A 22 11.39 -3.34 -6.72
CA ILE A 22 10.11 -3.14 -6.05
C ILE A 22 9.15 -2.43 -6.99
N TYR A 23 8.19 -3.19 -7.53
CA TYR A 23 7.13 -2.68 -8.39
C TYR A 23 5.84 -3.48 -8.17
N GLY A 24 4.71 -2.80 -8.02
CA GLY A 24 3.42 -3.46 -7.82
C GLY A 24 2.29 -2.55 -7.39
N SER A 25 1.38 -3.08 -6.58
CA SER A 25 0.14 -2.43 -6.18
C SER A 25 0.13 -2.10 -4.68
N PHE A 26 -0.46 -0.95 -4.32
CA PHE A 26 -0.83 -0.65 -2.94
C PHE A 26 -2.34 -0.85 -2.74
N ALA A 27 -2.71 -1.78 -1.85
CA ALA A 27 -4.08 -2.00 -1.44
C ALA A 27 -4.28 -1.62 0.03
N GLU A 28 -5.04 -0.54 0.26
CA GLU A 28 -5.22 0.04 1.59
C GLU A 28 -6.68 -0.11 2.07
N ILE A 29 -6.86 -0.55 3.32
CA ILE A 29 -8.16 -0.60 4.02
C ILE A 29 -8.08 0.25 5.29
N GLY A 30 -9.13 1.02 5.57
CA GLY A 30 -9.25 1.81 6.81
C GLY A 30 -8.27 2.97 7.00
N ALA A 31 -7.20 3.06 6.20
CA ALA A 31 -6.29 4.20 6.12
C ALA A 31 -6.57 4.95 4.82
N GLY A 32 -6.77 6.28 4.89
CA GLY A 32 -7.19 7.12 3.76
C GLY A 32 -6.16 7.29 2.63
N GLN A 33 -5.55 6.20 2.15
CA GLN A 33 -4.49 6.16 1.14
C GLN A 33 -3.21 6.91 1.50
N GLU A 34 -2.90 6.98 2.80
CA GLU A 34 -1.72 7.69 3.28
C GLU A 34 -0.42 7.01 2.86
N VAL A 35 -0.40 5.68 2.64
CA VAL A 35 0.80 4.99 2.18
C VAL A 35 1.11 5.41 0.75
N ALA A 36 0.18 5.22 -0.19
CA ALA A 36 0.38 5.64 -1.57
C ALA A 36 0.70 7.15 -1.69
N ALA A 37 0.02 7.99 -0.89
CA ALA A 37 0.27 9.43 -0.87
C ALA A 37 1.72 9.81 -0.52
N ASN A 38 2.35 9.11 0.44
CA ASN A 38 3.75 9.35 0.79
C ASN A 38 4.70 9.04 -0.37
N PHE A 39 4.42 7.98 -1.13
CA PHE A 39 5.22 7.56 -2.28
C PHE A 39 5.06 8.54 -3.44
N PHE A 40 3.82 8.99 -3.74
CA PHE A 40 3.60 10.02 -4.76
C PHE A 40 4.28 11.35 -4.39
N LYS A 41 4.15 11.81 -3.15
CA LYS A 41 4.77 13.07 -2.67
C LYS A 41 6.30 13.01 -2.64
N ALA A 42 6.88 11.82 -2.49
CA ALA A 42 8.33 11.65 -2.48
C ALA A 42 8.96 11.86 -3.87
N GLY A 43 8.23 11.54 -4.95
CA GLY A 43 8.71 11.57 -6.33
C GLY A 43 9.31 10.23 -6.77
N GLY A 44 9.32 9.95 -8.08
CA GLY A 44 9.78 8.66 -8.63
C GLY A 44 8.78 7.51 -8.53
N ALA A 45 7.55 7.77 -8.05
CA ALA A 45 6.55 6.72 -7.79
C ALA A 45 6.16 5.87 -9.00
N SER A 46 6.34 6.36 -10.23
CA SER A 46 6.11 5.57 -11.45
C SER A 46 7.00 4.34 -11.57
N GLY A 47 8.16 4.32 -10.88
CA GLY A 47 9.06 3.17 -10.82
C GLY A 47 8.61 2.08 -9.84
N THR A 48 7.60 2.34 -9.00
CA THR A 48 7.18 1.43 -7.92
C THR A 48 5.68 1.15 -7.91
N ILE A 49 4.84 2.13 -8.23
CA ILE A 49 3.39 2.01 -8.16
C ILE A 49 2.82 1.76 -9.56
N ALA A 50 2.37 0.54 -9.80
CA ALA A 50 1.54 0.17 -10.94
C ALA A 50 0.09 0.61 -10.73
N LYS A 51 -0.43 0.38 -9.52
CA LYS A 51 -1.82 0.65 -9.12
C LYS A 51 -1.88 1.02 -7.65
N THR A 52 -2.82 1.89 -7.28
CA THR A 52 -3.22 2.08 -5.89
C THR A 52 -4.73 1.91 -5.78
N MET A 53 -5.19 1.29 -4.71
CA MET A 53 -6.60 1.13 -4.41
C MET A 53 -6.88 1.45 -2.94
N SER A 54 -8.11 1.87 -2.67
CA SER A 54 -8.62 2.04 -1.30
C SER A 54 -9.99 1.41 -1.16
N ALA A 55 -10.15 0.62 -0.10
CA ALA A 55 -11.42 0.13 0.37
C ALA A 55 -11.64 0.64 1.79
N TYR A 56 -11.83 1.96 1.91
CA TYR A 56 -12.03 2.62 3.21
C TYR A 56 -13.36 2.22 3.86
N ASP A 57 -14.43 2.23 3.08
CA ASP A 57 -15.76 1.86 3.55
C ASP A 57 -16.01 0.35 3.42
N MET A 58 -16.76 -0.20 4.37
CA MET A 58 -17.05 -1.64 4.42
C MET A 58 -17.82 -2.12 3.19
N ALA A 59 -18.75 -1.32 2.65
CA ALA A 59 -19.51 -1.71 1.47
C ALA A 59 -18.63 -1.72 0.21
N TYR A 60 -17.71 -0.75 0.08
CA TYR A 60 -16.70 -0.78 -0.99
C TYR A 60 -15.73 -1.95 -0.82
N SER A 61 -15.27 -2.22 0.41
CA SER A 61 -14.43 -3.39 0.72
C SER A 61 -15.14 -4.68 0.32
N ASP A 62 -16.42 -4.83 0.65
CA ASP A 62 -17.21 -6.00 0.28
C ASP A 62 -17.46 -6.12 -1.22
N ALA A 63 -17.67 -5.00 -1.92
CA ALA A 63 -17.88 -5.00 -3.36
C ALA A 63 -16.62 -5.43 -4.13
N ILE A 64 -15.44 -5.13 -3.61
CA ILE A 64 -14.16 -5.43 -4.26
C ILE A 64 -13.63 -6.81 -3.84
N TYR A 65 -13.68 -7.10 -2.53
CA TYR A 65 -13.02 -8.24 -1.89
C TYR A 65 -13.99 -9.29 -1.32
N GLY A 66 -15.30 -9.11 -1.52
CA GLY A 66 -16.32 -10.02 -1.00
C GLY A 66 -16.66 -9.78 0.48
N LYS A 67 -17.82 -10.27 0.91
CA LYS A 67 -18.29 -10.16 2.30
C LYS A 67 -17.53 -11.11 3.23
N ILE A 68 -17.28 -10.66 4.45
CA ILE A 68 -16.62 -11.44 5.49
C ILE A 68 -17.21 -11.15 6.87
N GLY A 69 -17.01 -12.05 7.84
CA GLY A 69 -17.45 -11.84 9.22
C GLY A 69 -16.67 -10.74 9.97
N ARG A 70 -15.37 -10.60 9.71
CA ARG A 70 -14.48 -9.60 10.34
C ARG A 70 -13.58 -8.94 9.30
N TYR A 71 -13.47 -7.61 9.33
CA TYR A 71 -12.70 -6.86 8.32
C TYR A 71 -11.23 -6.69 8.68
N VAL A 72 -10.86 -6.86 9.95
CA VAL A 72 -9.47 -6.88 10.40
C VAL A 72 -9.14 -8.32 10.79
N CYS A 73 -8.79 -9.12 9.79
CA CYS A 73 -8.39 -10.52 9.97
C CYS A 73 -7.53 -11.00 8.81
N GLU A 74 -6.88 -12.14 8.99
CA GLU A 74 -6.06 -12.80 7.98
C GLU A 74 -6.86 -13.15 6.73
N ASP A 75 -8.05 -13.72 6.88
CA ASP A 75 -8.94 -14.06 5.76
C ASP A 75 -9.25 -12.85 4.86
N ARG A 76 -9.42 -11.65 5.45
CA ARG A 76 -9.60 -10.42 4.66
C ARG A 76 -8.34 -10.06 3.90
N LEU A 77 -7.17 -10.16 4.54
CA LEU A 77 -5.89 -9.90 3.88
C LEU A 77 -5.68 -10.87 2.71
N GLN A 78 -6.00 -12.15 2.88
CA GLN A 78 -5.89 -13.14 1.82
C GLN A 78 -6.80 -12.80 0.63
N ALA A 79 -8.07 -12.45 0.89
CA ALA A 79 -8.98 -12.03 -0.17
C ALA A 79 -8.50 -10.77 -0.93
N MET A 80 -7.81 -9.86 -0.25
CA MET A 80 -7.20 -8.70 -0.89
C MET A 80 -6.01 -9.10 -1.78
N LEU A 81 -5.14 -9.98 -1.29
CA LEU A 81 -4.00 -10.47 -2.05
C LEU A 81 -4.45 -11.21 -3.30
N ASP A 82 -5.40 -12.14 -3.17
CA ASP A 82 -5.95 -12.90 -4.31
C ASP A 82 -6.51 -11.97 -5.38
N LYS A 83 -7.19 -10.89 -4.97
CA LYS A 83 -7.82 -9.93 -5.90
C LYS A 83 -6.83 -9.00 -6.59
N GLU A 84 -5.75 -8.62 -5.93
CA GLU A 84 -4.81 -7.58 -6.40
C GLU A 84 -3.57 -8.16 -7.09
N MET A 85 -3.32 -9.47 -6.93
CA MET A 85 -2.21 -10.20 -7.56
C MET A 85 -2.62 -10.96 -8.83
N ASP A 86 -3.92 -11.12 -9.09
CA ASP A 86 -4.51 -11.67 -10.33
C ASP A 86 -4.81 -10.56 -11.37
#